data_AF-A0A844X8D9-F1
#
_entry.id   AF-A0A844X8D9-F1
#
_cell.length_a   1.000
_cell.length_b   1.000
_cell.length_c   1.000
_cell.angle_alpha   90.00
_cell.angle_beta   90.00
_cell.angle_gamma   90.00
#
_symmetry.space_group_name_H-M   'P 1'
#
loop_
_entity.id
_entity.type
_entity.pdbx_description
1 polymer ?
#
loop_
_entity_poly.entity_id
_entity_poly.type
_entity_poly.pdbx_seq_one_letter_code
_entity_poly.pdbx_strand_id
1 'polypeptide(L)' 'MSCVLSLGYLQYQNGFIERFNRSYGTEVLDLYLFDKLEQASKVTEEWLTIYNTERPHEALNNMTPIEFKTRKQVA' A
#
# COMPACT_ATOMS: atom_id res chain seq x y z
N MET A 1 16.56 -7.58 -16.98
CA MET A 1 15.45 -6.83 -16.34
C MET A 1 15.86 -5.36 -16.27
N SER A 2 15.83 -4.72 -17.43
CA SER A 2 16.32 -3.36 -17.64
C SER A 2 15.09 -2.47 -17.81
N CYS A 3 14.80 -1.60 -16.85
CA CYS A 3 14.08 -0.33 -17.00
C CYS A 3 13.67 0.18 -15.60
N VAL A 4 14.59 0.79 -14.86
CA VAL A 4 14.23 1.61 -13.69
C VAL A 4 15.06 2.89 -13.56
N LEU A 5 15.90 3.21 -14.55
CA LEU A 5 16.75 4.40 -14.51
C LEU A 5 16.33 5.40 -15.59
N SER A 6 15.19 6.05 -15.36
CA SER A 6 14.83 7.32 -16.00
C SER A 6 14.54 8.39 -14.93
N LEU A 7 15.60 8.70 -14.17
CA LEU A 7 16.10 10.03 -13.74
C LEU A 7 15.18 11.27 -13.61
N GLY A 8 13.91 11.16 -13.20
CA GLY A 8 13.17 12.39 -12.81
C GLY A 8 11.70 12.24 -12.48
N TYR A 9 11.11 11.09 -12.80
CA TYR A 9 9.74 10.77 -12.39
C TYR A 9 9.82 9.97 -11.08
N LEU A 10 8.92 10.26 -10.12
CA LEU A 10 8.58 9.41 -8.96
C LEU A 10 9.25 9.64 -7.60
N GLN A 11 9.82 10.80 -7.22
CA GLN A 11 10.04 11.04 -5.77
C GLN A 11 8.73 10.89 -4.97
N TYR A 12 7.61 11.35 -5.53
CA TYR A 12 6.29 11.28 -4.87
C TYR A 12 5.65 9.89 -4.90
N GLN A 13 5.82 9.15 -6.01
CA GLN A 13 5.24 7.80 -6.14
C GLN A 13 6.12 6.76 -5.42
N ASN A 14 7.45 6.93 -5.40
CA ASN A 14 8.34 6.12 -4.57
C ASN A 14 8.00 6.31 -3.09
N GLY A 15 7.74 7.55 -2.63
CA GLY A 15 7.35 7.80 -1.24
C GLY A 15 6.02 7.14 -0.83
N PHE A 16 5.06 6.98 -1.74
CA PHE A 16 3.83 6.22 -1.48
C PHE A 16 4.11 4.71 -1.40
N ILE A 17 4.83 4.16 -2.38
CA ILE A 17 5.17 2.74 -2.45
C ILE A 17 6.05 2.32 -1.26
N GLU A 18 6.99 3.18 -0.84
CA GLU A 18 7.86 2.94 0.31
C GLU A 18 7.07 2.87 1.63
N ARG A 19 6.09 3.76 1.84
CA ARG A 19 5.22 3.72 3.04
C ARG A 19 4.35 2.48 3.07
N PHE A 20 3.79 2.11 1.91
CA PHE A 20 3.03 0.89 1.75
C PHE A 20 3.87 -0.35 2.10
N ASN A 21 5.04 -0.50 1.47
CA ASN A 21 5.94 -1.63 1.71
C ASN A 21 6.43 -1.70 3.16
N ARG A 22 6.71 -0.54 3.78
CA ARG A 22 7.07 -0.49 5.20
C ARG A 22 5.94 -1.02 6.09
N SER A 23 4.72 -0.52 5.88
CA SER A 23 3.57 -0.91 6.70
C SER A 23 3.23 -2.38 6.54
N TYR A 24 3.28 -2.88 5.29
CA TYR A 24 3.10 -4.29 4.98
C TYR A 24 4.17 -5.17 5.65
N GLY A 25 5.44 -4.72 5.65
CA GLY A 25 6.52 -5.40 6.36
C GLY A 25 6.22 -5.54 7.85
N THR A 26 5.93 -4.42 8.53
CA THR A 26 5.76 -4.42 9.99
C THR A 26 4.46 -5.07 10.47
N GLU A 27 3.40 -5.06 9.66
CA GLU A 27 2.07 -5.51 10.09
C GLU A 27 1.70 -6.90 9.54
N VAL A 28 2.38 -7.36 8.49
CA VAL A 28 2.13 -8.68 7.90
C VAL A 28 3.37 -9.54 7.98
N LEU A 29 4.49 -9.12 7.39
CA LEU A 29 5.66 -9.99 7.29
C LEU A 29 6.35 -10.24 8.65
N ASP A 30 6.31 -9.27 9.57
CA ASP A 30 6.88 -9.42 10.91
C ASP A 30 5.98 -10.27 11.85
N LEU A 31 4.67 -10.37 11.56
CA LEU A 31 3.70 -11.09 12.39
C LEU A 31 3.41 -12.52 11.91
N TYR A 32 3.60 -12.79 10.61
CA TYR A 32 3.23 -14.05 9.99
C TYR A 32 4.44 -14.75 9.35
N LEU A 33 4.64 -16.03 9.71
CA LEU A 33 5.53 -16.93 8.99
C LEU A 33 4.69 -17.76 8.00
N PHE A 34 4.92 -17.59 6.71
CA PHE A 34 4.17 -18.28 5.66
C PHE A 34 4.91 -19.53 5.19
N ASP A 35 4.24 -20.69 5.25
CA ASP A 35 4.76 -21.94 4.69
C ASP A 35 4.44 -22.10 3.20
N LYS A 36 3.37 -21.41 2.74
CA LYS A 36 2.89 -21.47 1.36
C LYS A 36 2.53 -20.09 0.83
N LEU A 37 2.83 -19.85 -0.44
CA LEU A 37 2.49 -18.61 -1.14
C LEU A 37 0.98 -18.30 -1.11
N GLU A 38 0.13 -19.32 -1.17
CA GLU A 38 -1.33 -19.15 -1.13
C GLU A 38 -1.81 -18.54 0.19
N GLN A 39 -1.18 -18.88 1.31
CA GLN A 39 -1.48 -18.28 2.61
C GLN A 39 -1.05 -16.81 2.63
N ALA A 40 0.13 -16.50 2.10
CA ALA A 40 0.61 -15.13 1.96
C ALA A 40 -0.35 -14.31 1.10
N SER A 41 -0.81 -14.83 -0.04
CA SER A 41 -1.77 -14.14 -0.91
C SER A 41 -3.08 -13.83 -0.18
N LYS A 42 -3.65 -14.80 0.53
CA LYS A 42 -4.90 -14.60 1.26
C LYS A 42 -4.77 -13.53 2.35
N VAL A 43 -3.71 -13.61 3.15
CA VAL A 43 -3.46 -12.60 4.21
C VAL A 43 -3.17 -11.22 3.59
N THR A 44 -2.49 -11.19 2.44
CA THR A 44 -2.24 -9.94 1.70
C THR A 44 -3.54 -9.32 1.20
N GLU A 45 -4.46 -10.11 0.66
CA GLU A 45 -5.77 -9.63 0.20
C GLU A 45 -6.60 -9.06 1.35
N GLU A 46 -6.70 -9.78 2.46
CA GLU A 46 -7.40 -9.33 3.66
C GLU A 46 -6.79 -8.02 4.21
N TRP A 47 -5.45 -7.95 4.30
CA TRP A 47 -4.76 -6.75 4.75
C TRP A 47 -4.91 -5.59 3.77
N LEU A 48 -4.88 -5.84 2.45
CA LEU A 48 -5.12 -4.83 1.42
C LEU A 48 -6.52 -4.24 1.51
N THR A 49 -7.53 -5.05 1.81
CA THR A 49 -8.89 -4.55 2.03
C THR A 49 -8.87 -3.54 3.18
N ILE A 50 -8.38 -3.93 4.35
CA ILE A 50 -8.31 -3.07 5.55
C ILE A 50 -7.50 -1.80 5.27
N TYR A 51 -6.33 -1.93 4.62
CA TYR A 51 -5.47 -0.81 4.27
C TYR A 51 -6.21 0.21 3.38
N ASN A 52 -7.01 -0.26 2.42
CA ASN A 52 -7.71 0.60 1.47
C ASN A 52 -9.04 1.16 1.98
N THR A 53 -9.72 0.48 2.91
CA THR A 53 -11.07 0.84 3.37
C THR A 53 -11.12 1.46 4.76
N GLU A 54 -10.18 1.13 5.64
CA GLU A 54 -10.30 1.46 7.07
C GLU A 54 -9.14 2.29 7.60
N ARG A 55 -7.94 2.21 6.98
CA ARG A 55 -6.76 2.92 7.48
C ARG A 55 -6.82 4.42 7.15
N PRO A 56 -6.85 5.31 8.15
CA PRO A 56 -6.73 6.74 7.92
C PRO A 56 -5.28 7.11 7.60
N HIS A 57 -5.07 7.90 6.55
CA HIS A 57 -3.75 8.41 6.19
C HIS A 57 -3.66 9.91 6.39
N GLU A 58 -2.77 10.37 7.28
CA GLU A 58 -2.57 11.80 7.57
C GLU A 58 -2.26 12.61 6.30
N ALA A 59 -1.45 12.04 5.39
CA ALA A 59 -1.13 12.65 4.10
C ALA A 59 -2.35 12.85 3.18
N LEU A 60 -3.43 12.11 3.41
CA LEU A 60 -4.70 12.23 2.69
C LEU A 60 -5.74 13.04 3.46
N ASN A 61 -5.36 13.75 4.54
CA ASN A 61 -6.26 14.36 5.53
C ASN A 61 -7.12 13.33 6.29
N ASN A 62 -6.47 12.25 6.76
CA ASN A 62 -7.10 11.15 7.51
C ASN A 62 -8.17 10.37 6.74
N MET A 63 -8.22 10.52 5.42
CA MET A 63 -9.02 9.67 4.53
C MET A 63 -8.29 8.38 4.23
N THR A 64 -9.09 7.36 3.95
CA THR A 64 -8.64 6.10 3.37
C THR A 64 -8.30 6.28 1.89
N PRO A 65 -7.51 5.37 1.29
CA PRO A 65 -7.19 5.43 -0.12
C PRO A 65 -8.43 5.40 -1.02
N ILE A 66 -9.46 4.64 -0.65
CA ILE A 66 -10.73 4.58 -1.39
C ILE A 66 -11.49 5.91 -1.30
N GLU A 67 -11.63 6.49 -0.11
CA GLU A 67 -12.30 7.79 0.04
C GLU A 67 -11.58 8.89 -0.73
N PHE A 68 -10.25 8.89 -0.69
CA PHE A 68 -9.45 9.84 -1.46
C PHE A 68 -9.66 9.67 -2.98
N LYS A 69 -9.69 8.42 -3.45
CA LYS A 69 -9.95 8.09 -4.87
C LYS A 69 -11.35 8.54 -5.29
N THR A 70 -12.37 8.21 -4.51
CA THR A 70 -13.77 8.60 -4.76
C THR A 70 -13.90 10.12 -4.81
N ARG A 71 -13.31 10.85 -3.85
CA ARG A 71 -13.33 12.31 -3.84
C ARG A 71 -12.64 12.93 -5.05
N LYS A 72 -11.51 12.35 -5.51
CA LYS A 72 -10.82 12.80 -6.73
C LYS A 72 -11.60 12.52 -8.01
N GLN A 73 -12.51 11.56 -8.03
CA GLN A 73 -13.33 11.24 -9.21
C GLN A 73 -14.58 12.13 -9.32
N VAL A 74 -15.02 12.70 -8.19
CA VAL A 74 -16.20 13.57 -8.11
C VAL A 74 -15.84 15.05 -8.32
N ALA A 75 -14.55 15.39 -8.21
CA ALA A 75 -13.99 16.73 -8.49
C ALA A 75 -13.53 16.85 -9.94
#